data_AF-A0A3B8TA00-F1
#
_entry.id   AF-A0A3B8TA00-F1
#
_cell.length_a   1.000
_cell.length_b   1.000
_cell.length_c   1.000
_cell.angle_alpha   90.00
_cell.angle_beta   90.00
_cell.angle_gamma   90.00
#
_symmetry.space_group_name_H-M   'P 1'
#
loop_
_entity.id
_entity.type
_entity.pdbx_description
1 polymer ?
#
loop_
_entity_poly.entity_id
_entity_poly.type
_entity_poly.pdbx_seq_one_letter_code
_entity_poly.pdbx_strand_id
1 'polypeptide(L)'
;LPFAVRYFKEAASLGSKLALIQLADLLIAGHGSPYDYENVYVWLYQTVSADKTYRNKVSTRMDALAQKMSPSVIKSARTVMRQY
;
A
#
# COMPACT_ATOMS: atom_id res chain seq x y z
N LEU A 1 -10.98 -8.05 13.08
CA LEU A 1 -10.66 -7.35 11.81
C LEU A 1 -9.82 -8.13 10.77
N PRO A 2 -9.39 -9.40 10.92
CA PRO A 2 -8.58 -10.07 9.88
C PRO A 2 -9.36 -10.36 8.59
N PHE A 3 -10.67 -10.58 8.69
CA PHE A 3 -11.54 -10.78 7.52
C PHE A 3 -11.55 -9.56 6.59
N ALA A 4 -11.56 -8.34 7.13
CA ALA A 4 -11.57 -7.11 6.33
C ALA A 4 -10.29 -6.98 5.49
N VAL A 5 -9.13 -7.26 6.10
CA VAL A 5 -7.83 -7.24 5.41
C VAL A 5 -7.84 -8.22 4.24
N ARG A 6 -8.34 -9.44 4.43
CA ARG A 6 -8.43 -10.44 3.38
C ARG A 6 -9.33 -9.98 2.22
N TYR A 7 -10.55 -9.51 2.51
CA TYR A 7 -11.48 -9.07 1.47
C TYR A 7 -10.95 -7.87 0.68
N PHE A 8 -10.36 -6.89 1.36
CA PHE A 8 -9.77 -5.76 0.65
C PHE A 8 -8.52 -6.15 -0.14
N LYS A 9 -7.72 -7.11 0.32
CA LYS A 9 -6.58 -7.66 -0.43
C LYS A 9 -7.04 -8.34 -1.71
N GLU A 10 -8.08 -9.17 -1.65
CA GLU A 10 -8.68 -9.80 -2.83
C GLU A 10 -9.23 -8.73 -3.79
N ALA A 11 -10.04 -7.79 -3.33
CA ALA A 11 -10.60 -6.75 -4.20
C ALA A 11 -9.52 -5.82 -4.78
N ALA A 12 -8.48 -5.49 -4.03
CA ALA A 12 -7.34 -4.70 -4.51
C ALA A 12 -6.55 -5.46 -5.59
N SER A 13 -6.36 -6.77 -5.43
CA SER A 13 -5.71 -7.62 -6.44
C SER A 13 -6.48 -7.67 -7.77
N LEU A 14 -7.79 -7.43 -7.73
CA LEU A 14 -8.66 -7.31 -8.90
C LEU A 14 -8.69 -5.88 -9.48
N GLY A 15 -7.84 -4.97 -8.99
CA GLY A 15 -7.70 -3.60 -9.51
C GLY A 15 -8.60 -2.56 -8.85
N SER A 16 -9.30 -2.89 -7.75
CA SER A 16 -10.12 -1.92 -7.04
C SER A 16 -9.27 -0.88 -6.30
N LYS A 17 -9.22 0.33 -6.86
CA LYS A 17 -8.56 1.50 -6.27
C LYS A 17 -9.09 1.84 -4.87
N LEU A 18 -10.40 1.71 -4.66
CA LEU A 18 -11.01 1.95 -3.36
C LEU A 18 -10.58 0.88 -2.34
N ALA A 19 -10.57 -0.40 -2.74
CA ALA A 19 -10.13 -1.47 -1.85
C ALA A 19 -8.65 -1.34 -1.48
N LEU A 20 -7.80 -0.93 -2.42
CA LEU A 20 -6.39 -0.69 -2.16
C LEU A 20 -6.18 0.42 -1.11
N ILE A 21 -6.95 1.51 -1.20
CA ILE A 21 -6.94 2.59 -0.21
C ILE A 21 -7.38 2.09 1.17
N GLN A 22 -8.48 1.33 1.24
CA GLN A 22 -8.99 0.79 2.49
C GLN A 22 -8.05 -0.25 3.12
N LEU A 23 -7.41 -1.06 2.28
CA LEU A 23 -6.38 -2.00 2.72
C LEU A 23 -5.19 -1.25 3.34
N ALA A 24 -4.70 -0.21 2.67
CA ALA A 24 -3.61 0.61 3.19
C ALA A 24 -3.98 1.25 4.53
N ASP A 25 -5.21 1.77 4.68
CA ASP A 25 -5.68 2.37 5.93
C ASP A 25 -5.74 1.35 7.08
N LEU A 26 -6.19 0.12 6.82
CA LEU A 26 -6.17 -0.97 7.80
C LEU A 26 -4.75 -1.35 8.23
N LEU A 27 -3.83 -1.42 7.27
CA LEU A 27 -2.43 -1.73 7.54
C LEU A 27 -1.73 -0.62 8.33
N ILE A 28 -2.02 0.65 8.01
CA ILE A 28 -1.55 1.80 8.78
C ILE A 28 -2.10 1.75 10.21
N ALA A 29 -3.34 1.30 10.40
CA ALA A 29 -3.91 1.09 11.73
C ALA A 29 -3.27 -0.10 12.50
N GLY A 30 -2.34 -0.84 11.89
CA GLY A 30 -1.64 -1.97 12.52
C GLY A 30 -2.31 -3.32 12.33
N HIS A 31 -3.28 -3.43 11.42
CA HIS A 31 -3.97 -4.68 11.11
C HIS A 31 -3.28 -5.49 10.01
N GLY A 32 -1.97 -5.74 10.13
CA GLY A 32 -1.25 -6.60 9.21
C GLY A 32 0.19 -6.86 9.62
N SER A 33 0.87 -7.69 8.84
CA SER A 33 2.28 -7.99 9.05
C SER A 33 3.18 -6.97 8.35
N PRO A 34 4.47 -6.84 8.74
CA PRO A 34 5.43 -6.03 7.98
C PRO A 34 5.51 -6.38 6.49
N TYR A 35 5.28 -7.66 6.13
CA TYR A 35 5.22 -8.10 4.73
C TYR A 35 4.00 -7.54 3.98
N ASP A 36 2.87 -7.36 4.67
CA ASP A 36 1.69 -6.76 4.05
C ASP A 36 1.94 -5.27 3.75
N TYR A 37 2.70 -4.57 4.61
CA TYR A 37 3.05 -3.16 4.41
C TYR A 37 3.86 -2.96 3.12
N GLU A 38 4.88 -3.80 2.91
CA GLU A 38 5.72 -3.74 1.72
C GLU A 38 4.92 -4.00 0.44
N ASN A 39 4.11 -5.06 0.42
CA ASN A 39 3.30 -5.39 -0.76
C ASN A 39 2.33 -4.27 -1.13
N VAL A 40 1.62 -3.72 -0.15
CA VAL A 40 0.66 -2.64 -0.41
C VAL A 40 1.36 -1.34 -0.78
N TYR A 41 2.54 -1.06 -0.22
CA TYR A 41 3.36 0.07 -0.66
C TYR A 41 3.70 -0.03 -2.15
N VAL A 42 4.10 -1.21 -2.63
CA VAL A 42 4.41 -1.44 -4.05
C VAL A 42 3.14 -1.33 -4.91
N TRP A 43 2.01 -1.89 -4.48
CA TRP A 43 0.74 -1.77 -5.22
C TRP A 43 0.27 -0.31 -5.35
N LEU A 44 0.44 0.48 -4.28
CA LEU A 44 0.18 1.92 -4.28
C LEU A 44 1.09 2.67 -5.26
N TYR A 45 2.38 2.33 -5.30
CA TYR A 45 3.32 2.92 -6.25
C TYR A 45 2.94 2.65 -7.71
N GLN A 46 2.52 1.42 -8.01
CA GLN A 46 2.11 1.00 -9.36
C GLN A 46 0.77 1.59 -9.80
N THR A 47 0.02 2.25 -8.91
CA THR A 47 -1.31 2.76 -9.26
C THR A 47 -1.22 4.07 -10.04
N VAL A 48 -1.61 4.04 -11.32
CA VAL A 48 -1.68 5.25 -12.16
C VAL A 48 -3.10 5.85 -12.15
N SER A 49 -3.20 7.17 -12.02
CA SER A 49 -4.47 7.90 -12.06
C SER A 49 -4.30 9.34 -12.51
N ALA A 50 -5.19 9.82 -13.38
CA ALA A 50 -5.23 11.23 -13.78
C ALA A 50 -5.70 12.14 -12.62
N ASP A 51 -6.56 11.60 -11.74
CA ASP A 51 -7.11 12.32 -10.57
C ASP A 51 -5.99 12.67 -9.57
N LYS A 52 -5.77 13.98 -9.40
CA LYS A 52 -4.79 14.54 -8.45
C LYS A 52 -5.15 14.22 -6.99
N THR A 53 -6.43 14.27 -6.65
CA THR A 53 -6.91 13.96 -5.29
C THR A 53 -6.63 12.52 -4.94
N TYR A 54 -6.87 11.60 -5.88
CA TYR A 54 -6.52 10.20 -5.71
C TYR A 54 -5.00 9.99 -5.55
N ARG A 55 -4.18 10.61 -6.40
CA ARG A 55 -2.71 10.52 -6.29
C ARG A 55 -2.19 11.03 -4.93
N ASN A 56 -2.76 12.12 -4.42
CA ASN A 56 -2.41 12.63 -3.09
C ASN A 56 -2.77 11.62 -2.00
N LYS A 57 -3.96 11.01 -2.06
CA LYS A 57 -4.37 9.95 -1.12
C LYS A 57 -3.41 8.77 -1.12
N VAL A 58 -2.95 8.34 -2.30
CA VAL A 58 -1.96 7.27 -2.48
C VAL A 58 -0.64 7.67 -1.85
N SER A 59 -0.11 8.85 -2.17
CA SER A 59 1.18 9.33 -1.64
C SER A 59 1.19 9.38 -0.11
N THR A 60 0.15 9.95 0.52
CA THR A 60 0.06 10.02 1.99
C THR A 60 0.11 8.64 2.65
N ARG A 61 -0.52 7.64 2.03
CA ARG A 61 -0.54 6.26 2.55
C ARG A 61 0.78 5.54 2.35
N MET A 62 1.44 5.78 1.22
CA MET A 62 2.80 5.30 1.00
C MET A 62 3.75 5.83 2.08
N ASP A 63 3.68 7.13 2.39
CA ASP A 63 4.52 7.74 3.43
C ASP A 63 4.23 7.13 4.82
N ALA A 64 2.95 6.94 5.15
CA ALA A 64 2.54 6.33 6.42
C ALA A 64 2.98 4.86 6.55
N LEU A 65 2.90 4.08 5.47
CA LEU A 65 3.40 2.70 5.44
C LEU A 65 4.92 2.66 5.54
N ALA A 66 5.64 3.57 4.86
CA ALA A 66 7.10 3.64 4.93
C ALA A 66 7.62 3.89 6.35
N GLN A 67 6.90 4.68 7.16
CA GLN A 67 7.24 4.91 8.57
C GLN A 67 7.08 3.66 9.45
N LYS A 68 6.26 2.69 9.03
CA LYS A 68 6.04 1.42 9.75
C LYS A 68 6.96 0.30 9.28
N MET A 69 7.59 0.48 8.12
CA MET A 69 8.58 -0.46 7.58
C MET A 69 9.96 -0.19 8.19
N SER A 70 10.77 -1.23 8.34
CA SER A 70 12.16 -1.02 8.76
C SER A 70 12.96 -0.32 7.66
N PRO A 71 14.04 0.42 8.00
CA PRO A 71 14.88 1.11 7.02
C PRO A 71 15.44 0.20 5.92
N SER A 72 15.73 -1.07 6.22
CA SER A 72 16.22 -2.03 5.23
C SER A 72 15.13 -2.40 4.22
N VAL A 73 13.92 -2.66 4.69
CA VAL A 73 12.79 -3.09 3.84
C VAL A 73 12.41 -1.96 2.89
N ILE A 74 12.30 -0.72 3.38
CA ILE A 74 11.94 0.39 2.50
C ILE A 74 13.06 0.73 1.50
N LYS A 75 14.33 0.54 1.86
CA LYS A 75 15.46 0.70 0.93
C LYS A 75 15.42 -0.35 -0.18
N SER A 76 15.15 -1.62 0.18
CA SER A 76 14.98 -2.72 -0.78
C SER A 76 13.81 -2.46 -1.70
N ALA A 77 12.64 -2.13 -1.15
CA ALA A 77 11.45 -1.81 -1.92
C ALA A 77 11.72 -0.69 -2.93
N ARG A 78 12.31 0.44 -2.48
CA ARG A 78 12.66 1.56 -3.39
C ARG A 78 13.68 1.19 -4.46
N THR A 79 14.60 0.28 -4.16
CA THR A 79 15.57 -0.22 -5.15
C THR A 79 14.87 -1.02 -6.24
N VAL A 80 13.99 -1.94 -5.83
CA VAL A 80 13.19 -2.78 -6.73
C VAL A 80 12.25 -1.92 -7.59
N MET A 81 11.60 -0.91 -7.00
CA MET A 81 10.71 0.01 -7.72
C MET A 81 11.38 0.82 -8.83
N ARG A 82 12.68 1.14 -8.71
CA ARG A 82 13.43 1.86 -9.77
C ARG A 82 13.65 1.04 -11.04
N GLN A 83 13.40 -0.27 -10.99
CA GLN A 83 13.59 -1.19 -12.11
C GLN A 83 12.30 -1.41 -12.92
N TYR A 84 11.18 -0.84 -12.47
CA TYR A 84 9.91 -0.79 -13.21
C TYR A 84 9.77 0.54 -13.95
#